data_AF-P74407-F1
#
_entry.id   AF-P74407-F1
#
_cell.length_a   1.000
_cell.length_b   1.000
_cell.length_c   1.000
_cell.angle_alpha   90.00
_cell.angle_beta   90.00
_cell.angle_gamma   90.00
#
_symmetry.space_group_name_H-M   'P 1'
#
loop_
_entity.id
_entity.type
_entity.pdbx_description
1 polymer ?
#
loop_
_entity_poly.entity_id
_entity_poly.type
_entity_poly.pdbx_seq_one_letter_code
_entity_poly.pdbx_strand_id
1 'polypeptide(L)'
;MVKENSAELLVSELERISKKYDRPIRIYMSSVTDPYQPIEKEVQITRKILEVLVKYQPILVLQTRSPMVVRDIDLLGQFHKLRINISIPTASEKVRKDFESRSPSVKARLQTVEKLRHQLPSDDSYQIKFAITMTPLLPSYDEDLPQFIEQLATVDRIVIQPFHSSKNQSLKASTPAKAIELKEKYQWWYVDEDKNYHNLFKKLELLNQYYGVEIFEGREGFGYD
;
A
#
# COMPACT_ATOMS: atom_id res chain seq x y z
N MET A 1 -21.99 -6.16 4.69
CA MET A 1 -22.27 -5.34 5.88
C MET A 1 -21.47 -4.05 5.76
N VAL A 2 -22.15 -2.91 5.76
CA VAL A 2 -21.58 -1.58 5.63
C VAL A 2 -21.72 -0.87 6.98
N LYS A 3 -20.65 -0.22 7.47
CA LYS A 3 -20.68 0.53 8.74
C LYS A 3 -20.98 1.99 8.46
N GLU A 4 -22.25 2.32 8.27
CA GLU A 4 -22.68 3.66 7.85
C GLU A 4 -22.36 4.75 8.87
N ASN A 5 -22.36 4.41 10.17
CA ASN A 5 -22.11 5.32 11.29
C ASN A 5 -20.61 5.52 11.62
N SER A 6 -19.70 5.16 10.71
CA SER A 6 -18.26 5.16 10.98
C SER A 6 -17.71 6.56 11.23
N ALA A 7 -18.22 7.57 10.50
CA ALA A 7 -17.73 8.94 10.61
C ALA A 7 -18.15 9.58 11.95
N GLU A 8 -19.38 9.35 12.40
CA GLU A 8 -19.92 9.87 13.66
C GLU A 8 -19.20 9.25 14.87
N LEU A 9 -18.96 7.94 14.82
CA LEU A 9 -18.19 7.25 15.86
C LEU A 9 -16.74 7.75 15.91
N LEU A 10 -16.15 8.05 14.75
CA LEU A 10 -14.79 8.56 14.65
C LEU A 10 -14.65 9.93 15.32
N VAL A 11 -15.61 10.84 15.15
CA VAL A 11 -15.59 12.16 15.81
C VAL A 11 -15.48 12.01 17.33
N SER A 12 -16.39 11.20 17.92
CA SER A 12 -16.42 10.96 19.37
C SER A 12 -15.09 10.40 19.89
N GLU A 13 -14.47 9.48 19.14
CA GLU A 13 -13.18 8.89 19.51
C GLU A 13 -12.02 9.89 19.38
N LEU A 14 -11.99 10.71 18.34
CA LEU A 14 -10.95 11.72 18.15
C LEU A 14 -11.01 12.79 19.23
N GLU A 15 -12.19 13.26 19.60
CA GLU A 15 -12.36 14.19 20.72
C GLU A 15 -11.88 13.61 22.05
N ARG A 16 -12.17 12.33 22.29
CA ARG A 16 -11.70 11.65 23.50
C ARG A 16 -10.18 11.53 23.53
N ILE A 17 -9.55 11.20 22.40
CA ILE A 17 -8.11 11.04 22.28
C ILE A 17 -7.40 12.38 22.41
N SER A 18 -7.89 13.44 21.74
CA SER A 18 -7.28 14.77 21.76
C SER A 18 -7.30 15.40 23.15
N LYS A 19 -8.35 15.15 23.95
CA LYS A 19 -8.41 15.59 25.35
C LYS A 19 -7.48 14.80 26.27
N LYS A 20 -7.16 13.55 25.92
CA LYS A 20 -6.39 12.64 26.80
C LYS A 20 -4.88 12.76 26.60
N TYR A 21 -4.43 13.07 25.39
CA TYR A 21 -2.99 13.06 25.08
C TYR A 21 -2.56 14.36 24.42
N ASP A 22 -1.48 14.94 24.94
CA ASP A 22 -0.79 16.09 24.35
C ASP A 22 0.24 15.64 23.31
N ARG A 23 -0.22 14.91 22.28
CA ARG A 23 0.61 14.49 21.15
C ARG A 23 -0.22 14.35 19.88
N PRO A 24 0.39 14.47 18.68
CA PRO A 24 -0.32 14.27 17.43
C PRO A 24 -1.00 12.90 17.37
N ILE A 25 -2.25 12.89 16.92
CA ILE A 25 -3.00 11.66 16.65
C ILE A 25 -2.33 10.96 15.46
N ARG A 26 -2.16 9.64 15.56
CA ARG A 26 -1.55 8.79 14.52
C ARG A 26 -2.57 7.76 14.07
N ILE A 27 -2.86 7.72 12.77
CA ILE A 27 -3.90 6.85 12.21
C ILE A 27 -3.33 6.08 11.01
N TYR A 28 -3.33 4.75 11.11
CA TYR A 28 -3.05 3.87 9.99
C TYR A 28 -4.38 3.37 9.44
N MET A 29 -4.81 3.93 8.32
CA MET A 29 -6.01 3.51 7.62
C MET A 29 -5.69 2.30 6.74
N SER A 30 -6.60 1.31 6.72
CA SER A 30 -6.47 0.06 5.96
C SER A 30 -5.46 -0.96 6.50
N SER A 31 -5.41 -1.16 7.81
CA SER A 31 -4.60 -2.23 8.42
C SER A 31 -5.06 -3.65 8.08
N VAL A 32 -6.34 -3.83 7.73
CA VAL A 32 -6.94 -5.15 7.43
C VAL A 32 -7.65 -5.18 6.08
N THR A 33 -8.46 -4.16 5.78
CA THR A 33 -9.32 -4.13 4.60
C THR A 33 -9.13 -2.82 3.84
N ASP A 34 -9.07 -2.91 2.52
CA ASP A 34 -8.93 -1.76 1.62
C ASP A 34 -10.07 -0.75 1.82
N PRO A 35 -9.78 0.56 1.91
CA PRO A 35 -10.78 1.58 2.16
C PRO A 35 -11.55 1.93 0.88
N TYR A 36 -11.03 1.56 -0.30
CA TYR A 36 -11.58 1.88 -1.61
C TYR A 36 -12.09 0.62 -2.35
N GLN A 37 -12.84 -0.20 -1.61
CA GLN A 37 -13.54 -1.36 -2.16
C GLN A 37 -14.61 -0.94 -3.20
N PRO A 38 -15.07 -1.83 -4.09
CA PRO A 38 -16.01 -1.46 -5.15
C PRO A 38 -17.27 -0.72 -4.69
N ILE A 39 -17.81 -1.07 -3.52
CA ILE A 39 -18.99 -0.42 -2.93
C ILE A 39 -18.77 1.06 -2.57
N GLU A 40 -17.51 1.46 -2.38
CA GLU A 40 -17.12 2.82 -2.01
C GLU A 40 -17.43 3.85 -3.10
N LYS A 41 -17.69 3.40 -4.34
CA LYS A 41 -18.23 4.25 -5.41
C LYS A 41 -19.56 4.88 -5.04
N GLU A 42 -20.40 4.15 -4.30
CA GLU A 42 -21.76 4.55 -3.94
C GLU A 42 -21.81 5.13 -2.52
N VAL A 43 -21.21 4.46 -1.54
CA VAL A 43 -21.41 4.81 -0.11
C VAL A 43 -20.50 5.92 0.41
N GLN A 44 -19.35 6.13 -0.24
CA GLN A 44 -18.38 7.20 0.06
C GLN A 44 -17.98 7.30 1.56
N ILE A 45 -17.86 6.16 2.25
CA ILE A 45 -17.57 6.13 3.69
C ILE A 45 -16.14 6.59 3.96
N THR A 46 -15.18 6.17 3.14
CA THR A 46 -13.78 6.61 3.23
C THR A 46 -13.68 8.11 3.05
N ARG A 47 -14.42 8.67 2.08
CA ARG A 47 -14.48 10.12 1.88
C ARG A 47 -14.99 10.86 3.13
N LYS A 48 -16.13 10.43 3.69
CA LYS A 48 -16.70 10.98 4.93
C LYS A 48 -15.72 10.89 6.12
N ILE A 49 -14.99 9.79 6.21
CA ILE A 49 -13.92 9.63 7.20
C ILE A 49 -12.81 10.66 6.97
N LEU A 50 -12.34 10.85 5.74
CA LEU A 50 -11.32 11.84 5.42
C LEU A 50 -11.79 13.27 5.74
N GLU A 51 -13.05 13.62 5.44
CA GLU A 51 -13.65 14.92 5.79
C GLU A 51 -13.61 15.21 7.30
N VAL A 52 -13.82 14.18 8.13
CA VAL A 52 -13.65 14.30 9.58
C VAL A 52 -12.18 14.45 9.93
N LEU A 53 -11.32 13.57 9.42
CA LEU A 53 -9.89 13.55 9.77
C LEU A 53 -9.15 14.83 9.42
N VAL A 54 -9.48 15.48 8.31
CA VAL A 54 -8.89 16.78 7.91
C VAL A 54 -9.06 17.83 9.01
N LYS A 55 -10.16 17.81 9.78
CA LYS A 55 -10.39 18.77 10.87
C LYS A 55 -9.47 18.55 12.08
N TYR A 56 -8.95 17.34 12.24
CA TYR A 56 -8.09 16.96 13.38
C TYR A 56 -6.60 16.85 13.03
N GLN A 57 -6.25 16.92 11.74
CA GLN A 57 -4.87 16.90 11.24
C GLN A 57 -3.98 15.81 11.88
N PRO A 58 -4.40 14.53 11.86
CA PRO A 58 -3.54 13.45 12.33
C PRO A 58 -2.33 13.27 11.41
N ILE A 59 -1.31 12.56 11.90
CA ILE A 59 -0.36 11.89 11.02
C ILE A 59 -1.08 10.69 10.43
N LEU A 60 -1.45 10.78 9.15
CA LEU A 60 -2.23 9.77 8.45
C LEU A 60 -1.32 8.91 7.57
N VAL A 61 -1.37 7.59 7.77
CA VAL A 61 -0.89 6.62 6.79
C VAL A 61 -2.09 5.95 6.16
N LEU A 62 -2.26 6.08 4.85
CA LEU A 62 -3.33 5.44 4.09
C LEU A 62 -2.74 4.35 3.21
N GLN A 63 -3.19 3.11 3.39
CA GLN A 63 -2.82 2.02 2.50
C GLN A 63 -3.98 1.63 1.57
N THR A 64 -3.69 1.44 0.28
CA THR A 64 -4.68 0.93 -0.68
C THR A 64 -4.02 0.25 -1.87
N ARG A 65 -4.78 -0.56 -2.60
CA ARG A 65 -4.42 -1.07 -3.93
C ARG A 65 -5.26 -0.43 -5.05
N SER A 66 -6.17 0.48 -4.70
CA SER A 66 -7.24 0.96 -5.58
C SER A 66 -6.92 2.35 -6.16
N PRO A 67 -6.96 2.51 -7.50
CA PRO A 67 -6.90 3.83 -8.15
C PRO A 67 -8.00 4.81 -7.74
N MET A 68 -9.07 4.34 -7.09
CA MET A 68 -10.17 5.19 -6.63
C MET A 68 -9.73 6.24 -5.60
N VAL A 69 -8.59 6.05 -4.92
CA VAL A 69 -8.00 7.05 -4.02
C VAL A 69 -7.80 8.42 -4.69
N VAL A 70 -7.62 8.45 -6.02
CA VAL A 70 -7.50 9.69 -6.80
C VAL A 70 -8.78 10.55 -6.72
N ARG A 71 -9.95 9.95 -6.45
CA ARG A 71 -11.22 10.67 -6.28
C ARG A 71 -11.13 11.70 -5.14
N ASP A 72 -10.41 11.36 -4.07
CA ASP A 72 -10.41 12.12 -2.83
C ASP A 72 -9.15 12.99 -2.68
N ILE A 73 -8.47 13.31 -3.79
CA ILE A 73 -7.29 14.20 -3.82
C ILE A 73 -7.57 15.55 -3.17
N ASP A 74 -8.79 16.09 -3.36
CA ASP A 74 -9.20 17.36 -2.78
C ASP A 74 -9.17 17.36 -1.24
N LEU A 75 -9.42 16.21 -0.61
CA LEU A 75 -9.30 16.03 0.84
C LEU A 75 -7.89 15.61 1.25
N LEU A 76 -7.26 14.71 0.49
CA LEU A 76 -5.90 14.23 0.78
C LEU A 76 -4.88 15.38 0.76
N GLY A 77 -5.06 16.36 -0.14
CA GLY A 77 -4.21 17.54 -0.22
C GLY A 77 -4.34 18.51 0.96
N GLN A 78 -5.28 18.28 1.89
CA GLN A 78 -5.48 19.13 3.06
C GLN A 78 -4.73 18.62 4.31
N PHE A 79 -4.10 17.45 4.27
CA PHE A 79 -3.36 16.89 5.40
C PHE A 79 -1.92 17.42 5.46
N HIS A 80 -1.50 17.97 6.60
CA HIS A 80 -0.11 18.40 6.79
C HIS A 80 0.90 17.24 6.82
N LYS A 81 0.49 16.06 7.30
CA LYS A 81 1.34 14.87 7.42
C LYS A 81 0.61 13.64 6.91
N LEU A 82 0.95 13.19 5.71
CA LEU A 82 0.28 12.11 5.01
C LEU A 82 1.29 11.20 4.34
N ARG A 83 1.15 9.88 4.52
CA ARG A 83 1.82 8.90 3.66
C ARG A 83 0.78 8.03 2.96
N ILE A 84 0.87 7.94 1.64
CA ILE A 84 0.02 7.05 0.84
C ILE A 84 0.84 5.84 0.41
N ASN A 85 0.46 4.67 0.92
CA ASN A 85 1.04 3.38 0.57
C ASN A 85 0.19 2.73 -0.53
N ILE A 86 0.76 2.49 -1.71
CA ILE A 86 0.13 1.71 -2.78
C ILE A 86 0.69 0.29 -2.78
N SER A 87 -0.17 -0.70 -2.57
CA SER A 87 0.24 -2.11 -2.53
C SER A 87 0.44 -2.69 -3.93
N ILE A 88 1.67 -3.09 -4.24
CA ILE A 88 2.06 -3.71 -5.51
C ILE A 88 2.94 -4.94 -5.20
N PRO A 89 2.34 -6.12 -4.97
CA PRO A 89 3.07 -7.28 -4.44
C PRO A 89 4.00 -7.97 -5.44
N THR A 90 3.93 -7.65 -6.73
CA THR A 90 4.74 -8.26 -7.79
C THR A 90 4.95 -7.26 -8.92
N ALA A 91 6.07 -7.38 -9.62
CA ALA A 91 6.31 -6.67 -10.88
C ALA A 91 5.50 -7.26 -12.05
N SER A 92 5.07 -8.52 -11.93
CA SER A 92 4.48 -9.26 -13.04
C SER A 92 2.97 -9.20 -13.07
N GLU A 93 2.43 -8.70 -14.18
CA GLU A 93 0.98 -8.67 -14.36
C GLU A 93 0.38 -10.07 -14.56
N LYS A 94 1.19 -11.04 -15.02
CA LYS A 94 0.79 -12.45 -15.08
C LYS A 94 0.58 -13.02 -13.67
N VAL A 95 1.52 -12.76 -12.77
CA VAL A 95 1.43 -13.19 -11.36
C VAL A 95 0.26 -12.48 -10.68
N ARG A 96 0.10 -11.18 -10.89
CA ARG A 96 -1.03 -10.45 -10.33
C ARG A 96 -2.39 -10.98 -10.80
N LYS A 97 -2.53 -11.39 -12.08
CA LYS A 97 -3.75 -12.03 -12.61
C LYS A 97 -4.09 -13.33 -11.88
N ASP A 98 -3.07 -14.12 -11.55
CA ASP A 98 -3.22 -15.42 -10.90
C ASP A 98 -3.59 -15.30 -9.42
N PHE A 99 -2.90 -14.42 -8.68
CA PHE A 99 -3.06 -14.24 -7.25
C PHE A 99 -4.17 -13.26 -6.85
N GLU A 100 -4.31 -12.17 -7.59
CA GLU A 100 -5.20 -11.06 -7.23
C GLU A 100 -6.11 -10.65 -8.39
N SER A 101 -6.69 -11.60 -9.13
CA SER A 101 -7.37 -11.38 -10.42
C SER A 101 -8.33 -10.17 -10.48
N ARG A 102 -9.02 -9.87 -9.37
CA ARG A 102 -9.99 -8.76 -9.24
C ARG A 102 -9.38 -7.41 -8.87
N SER A 103 -8.11 -7.38 -8.48
CA SER A 103 -7.40 -6.15 -8.16
C SER A 103 -6.93 -5.42 -9.43
N PRO A 104 -6.74 -4.09 -9.38
CA PRO A 104 -6.18 -3.30 -10.46
C PRO A 104 -4.81 -3.83 -10.92
N SER A 105 -4.48 -3.62 -12.20
CA SER A 105 -3.20 -4.02 -12.79
C SER A 105 -2.02 -3.32 -12.13
N VAL A 106 -0.83 -3.92 -12.21
CA VAL A 106 0.43 -3.29 -11.73
C VAL A 106 0.58 -1.88 -12.32
N LYS A 107 0.39 -1.74 -13.64
CA LYS A 107 0.43 -0.45 -14.34
C LYS A 107 -0.55 0.59 -13.77
N ALA A 108 -1.80 0.20 -13.51
CA ALA A 108 -2.80 1.12 -12.97
C ALA A 108 -2.44 1.60 -11.55
N ARG A 109 -1.82 0.75 -10.74
CA ARG A 109 -1.36 1.11 -9.39
C ARG A 109 -0.17 2.08 -9.44
N LEU A 110 0.80 1.85 -10.33
CA LEU A 110 1.92 2.78 -10.55
C LEU A 110 1.43 4.15 -11.07
N GLN A 111 0.54 4.16 -12.06
CA GLN A 111 -0.07 5.40 -12.57
C GLN A 111 -0.88 6.15 -11.49
N THR A 112 -1.41 5.43 -10.49
CA THR A 112 -2.09 6.06 -9.36
C THR A 112 -1.11 6.88 -8.52
N VAL A 113 0.08 6.34 -8.25
CA VAL A 113 1.15 7.06 -7.54
C VAL A 113 1.56 8.30 -8.32
N GLU A 114 1.83 8.18 -9.62
CA GLU A 114 2.19 9.31 -10.48
C GLU A 114 1.14 10.43 -10.43
N LYS A 115 -0.14 10.07 -10.56
CA LYS A 115 -1.25 11.03 -10.51
C LYS A 115 -1.35 11.73 -9.15
N LEU A 116 -1.24 10.98 -8.06
CA LEU A 116 -1.30 11.55 -6.72
C LEU A 116 -0.12 12.50 -6.48
N ARG A 117 1.10 12.09 -6.83
CA ARG A 117 2.31 12.91 -6.66
C ARG A 117 2.26 14.19 -7.48
N HIS A 118 1.66 14.14 -8.67
CA HIS A 118 1.52 15.32 -9.52
C HIS A 118 0.45 16.31 -9.03
N GLN A 119 -0.60 15.83 -8.36
CA GLN A 119 -1.76 16.67 -7.99
C GLN A 119 -1.78 17.10 -6.52
N LEU A 120 -1.08 16.38 -5.64
CA LEU A 120 -1.00 16.74 -4.22
C LEU A 120 0.05 17.84 -4.00
N PRO A 121 -0.16 18.71 -3.00
CA PRO A 121 0.80 19.76 -2.66
C PRO A 121 2.19 19.20 -2.37
N SER A 122 3.22 19.95 -2.73
CA SER A 122 4.64 19.58 -2.57
C SER A 122 5.49 20.68 -1.94
N ASP A 123 4.87 21.76 -1.45
CA ASP A 123 5.60 22.79 -0.71
C ASP A 123 5.90 22.35 0.73
N ASP A 124 6.86 23.03 1.37
CA ASP A 124 7.40 22.66 2.68
C ASP A 124 6.36 22.67 3.84
N SER A 125 5.17 23.24 3.63
CA SER A 125 4.09 23.19 4.62
C SER A 125 3.39 21.82 4.68
N TYR A 126 3.58 20.98 3.65
CA TYR A 126 2.99 19.65 3.54
C TYR A 126 4.07 18.56 3.52
N GLN A 127 3.96 17.60 4.44
CA GLN A 127 4.80 16.41 4.48
C GLN A 127 4.02 15.23 3.89
N ILE A 128 3.84 15.26 2.56
CA ILE A 128 3.18 14.19 1.81
C ILE A 128 4.26 13.25 1.23
N LYS A 129 4.20 11.98 1.64
CA LYS A 129 5.08 10.91 1.15
C LYS A 129 4.28 9.84 0.40
N PHE A 130 4.94 9.18 -0.54
CA PHE A 130 4.41 8.05 -1.28
C PHE A 130 5.26 6.82 -1.01
N ALA A 131 4.59 5.69 -0.82
CA ALA A 131 5.27 4.40 -0.66
C ALA A 131 4.68 3.33 -1.57
N ILE A 132 5.53 2.43 -2.04
CA ILE A 132 5.09 1.15 -2.61
C ILE A 132 5.27 0.05 -1.57
N THR A 133 4.25 -0.79 -1.40
CA THR A 133 4.32 -1.95 -0.49
C THR A 133 4.24 -3.26 -1.27
N MET A 134 5.34 -4.01 -1.23
CA MET A 134 5.49 -5.36 -1.79
C MET A 134 5.30 -6.40 -0.67
N THR A 135 4.12 -6.39 -0.06
CA THR A 135 3.85 -7.13 1.19
C THR A 135 2.54 -7.93 1.11
N PRO A 136 2.59 -9.26 0.97
CA PRO A 136 3.80 -10.07 0.76
C PRO A 136 4.37 -9.91 -0.66
N LEU A 137 5.67 -10.18 -0.81
CA LEU A 137 6.33 -10.29 -2.10
C LEU A 137 5.87 -11.57 -2.80
N LEU A 138 5.18 -11.39 -3.92
CA LEU A 138 4.78 -12.45 -4.83
C LEU A 138 5.84 -12.67 -5.92
N PRO A 139 5.82 -13.83 -6.60
CA PRO A 139 6.75 -14.10 -7.69
C PRO A 139 6.85 -12.97 -8.70
N SER A 140 8.04 -12.70 -9.21
CA SER A 140 8.27 -11.70 -10.26
C SER A 140 9.26 -12.26 -11.27
N TYR A 141 8.98 -12.09 -12.57
CA TYR A 141 9.87 -12.55 -13.62
C TYR A 141 11.00 -11.54 -13.84
N ASP A 142 12.20 -12.01 -14.16
CA ASP A 142 13.36 -11.14 -14.37
C ASP A 142 13.14 -10.16 -15.52
N GLU A 143 12.37 -10.51 -16.56
CA GLU A 143 12.04 -9.59 -17.65
C GLU A 143 11.15 -8.41 -17.23
N ASP A 144 10.34 -8.56 -16.18
CA ASP A 144 9.44 -7.52 -15.69
C ASP A 144 10.16 -6.53 -14.74
N LEU A 145 11.28 -6.94 -14.15
CA LEU A 145 11.96 -6.20 -13.08
C LEU A 145 12.61 -4.87 -13.52
N PRO A 146 13.35 -4.77 -14.64
CA PRO A 146 14.06 -3.54 -14.97
C PRO A 146 13.14 -2.32 -15.07
N GLN A 147 12.07 -2.44 -15.86
CA GLN A 147 11.08 -1.37 -16.01
C GLN A 147 10.34 -1.09 -14.70
N PHE A 148 9.96 -2.15 -13.97
CA PHE A 148 9.26 -1.99 -12.71
C PHE A 148 10.10 -1.20 -11.70
N ILE A 149 11.37 -1.55 -11.50
CA ILE A 149 12.28 -0.92 -10.56
C ILE A 149 12.54 0.55 -10.93
N GLU A 150 12.70 0.86 -12.22
CA GLU A 150 12.81 2.24 -12.70
C GLU A 150 11.60 3.08 -12.28
N GLN A 151 10.39 2.53 -12.42
CA GLN A 151 9.15 3.22 -12.00
C GLN A 151 9.05 3.40 -10.48
N LEU A 152 9.78 2.60 -9.68
CA LEU A 152 9.82 2.76 -8.22
C LEU A 152 10.77 3.88 -7.77
N ALA A 153 11.62 4.42 -8.65
CA ALA A 153 12.48 5.56 -8.32
C ALA A 153 11.69 6.84 -7.99
N THR A 154 10.38 6.86 -8.29
CA THR A 154 9.51 8.02 -8.06
C THR A 154 8.78 8.00 -6.72
N VAL A 155 9.03 7.04 -5.84
CA VAL A 155 8.44 7.02 -4.48
C VAL A 155 9.45 7.35 -3.42
N ASP A 156 8.99 7.75 -2.25
CA ASP A 156 9.85 8.10 -1.12
C ASP A 156 10.27 6.84 -0.33
N ARG A 157 9.43 5.79 -0.37
CA ARG A 157 9.61 4.58 0.41
C ARG A 157 9.18 3.30 -0.33
N ILE A 158 9.91 2.22 -0.13
CA ILE A 158 9.51 0.87 -0.52
C ILE A 158 9.55 -0.01 0.71
N VAL A 159 8.45 -0.74 0.96
CA VAL A 159 8.37 -1.74 2.02
C VAL A 159 8.20 -3.10 1.40
N ILE A 160 9.05 -4.05 1.75
CA ILE A 160 9.03 -5.40 1.20
C ILE A 160 8.97 -6.43 2.33
N GLN A 161 8.23 -7.51 2.13
CA GLN A 161 8.09 -8.57 3.13
C GLN A 161 7.93 -9.92 2.43
N PRO A 162 8.65 -10.98 2.85
CA PRO A 162 8.50 -12.28 2.22
C PRO A 162 7.12 -12.88 2.48
N PHE A 163 6.64 -13.68 1.51
CA PHE A 163 5.36 -14.39 1.60
C PHE A 163 5.37 -15.48 2.69
N HIS A 164 6.54 -16.02 3.03
CA HIS A 164 6.72 -17.12 3.99
C HIS A 164 5.90 -18.36 3.60
N SER A 165 6.07 -18.84 2.37
CA SER A 165 5.28 -19.94 1.82
C SER A 165 5.47 -21.29 2.56
N SER A 166 6.56 -21.40 3.34
CA SER A 166 7.05 -22.62 4.03
C SER A 166 6.55 -22.80 5.47
N LYS A 167 6.02 -21.78 6.15
CA LYS A 167 5.61 -21.85 7.58
C LYS A 167 4.14 -22.24 7.79
N ASN A 168 3.63 -23.21 7.05
CA ASN A 168 2.21 -23.66 7.11
C ASN A 168 1.15 -22.57 6.85
N GLN A 169 1.53 -21.36 6.41
CA GLN A 169 0.58 -20.39 5.90
C GLN A 169 0.29 -20.75 4.44
N SER A 170 -0.91 -21.26 4.19
CA SER A 170 -1.38 -21.56 2.83
C SER A 170 -1.31 -20.30 1.97
N LEU A 171 -0.96 -20.47 0.68
CA LEU A 171 -1.22 -19.41 -0.30
C LEU A 171 -2.70 -19.04 -0.14
N LYS A 172 -3.00 -17.78 0.20
CA LYS A 172 -4.40 -17.33 0.34
C LYS A 172 -5.02 -17.24 -1.05
N ALA A 173 -5.50 -18.38 -1.54
CA ALA A 173 -6.34 -18.48 -2.71
C ALA A 173 -7.81 -18.64 -2.30
N SER A 174 -8.71 -18.46 -3.27
CA SER A 174 -10.15 -18.66 -3.07
C SER A 174 -10.50 -20.10 -2.68
N THR A 175 -9.68 -21.09 -3.02
CA THR A 175 -9.85 -22.50 -2.69
C THR A 175 -8.50 -23.21 -2.44
N PRO A 176 -8.46 -24.31 -1.66
CA PRO A 176 -7.25 -25.11 -1.46
C PRO A 176 -6.66 -25.67 -2.76
N ALA A 177 -7.49 -26.13 -3.70
CA ALA A 177 -7.02 -26.65 -4.98
C ALA A 177 -6.30 -25.58 -5.83
N LYS A 178 -6.85 -24.36 -5.88
CA LYS A 178 -6.22 -23.24 -6.58
C LYS A 178 -4.92 -22.80 -5.90
N ALA A 179 -4.84 -22.89 -4.57
CA ALA A 179 -3.60 -22.64 -3.85
C ALA A 179 -2.50 -23.65 -4.23
N ILE A 180 -2.84 -24.92 -4.38
CA ILE A 180 -1.89 -25.96 -4.81
C ILE A 180 -1.40 -25.69 -6.25
N GLU A 181 -2.34 -25.44 -7.18
CA GLU A 181 -2.01 -25.13 -8.58
C GLU A 181 -1.08 -23.92 -8.69
N LEU A 182 -1.30 -22.88 -7.88
CA LEU A 182 -0.41 -21.71 -7.84
C LEU A 182 0.97 -22.05 -7.27
N LYS A 183 1.08 -22.89 -6.24
CA LYS A 183 2.38 -23.34 -5.71
C LYS A 183 3.16 -24.11 -6.78
N GLU A 184 2.52 -25.01 -7.51
CA GLU A 184 3.14 -25.77 -8.59
C GLU A 184 3.53 -24.88 -9.77
N LYS A 185 2.64 -23.99 -10.21
CA LYS A 185 2.91 -23.04 -11.31
C LYS A 185 4.11 -22.12 -11.04
N TYR A 186 4.28 -21.73 -9.77
CA TYR A 186 5.34 -20.81 -9.34
C TYR A 186 6.43 -21.51 -8.52
N GLN A 187 6.58 -22.83 -8.68
CA GLN A 187 7.55 -23.61 -7.90
C GLN A 187 8.99 -23.11 -8.09
N TRP A 188 9.33 -22.62 -9.30
CA TRP A 188 10.62 -21.99 -9.61
C TRP A 188 10.94 -20.78 -8.72
N TRP A 189 9.91 -20.07 -8.22
CA TRP A 189 10.10 -18.97 -7.28
C TRP A 189 10.23 -19.49 -5.85
N TYR A 190 9.34 -20.40 -5.44
CA TYR A 190 9.23 -20.84 -4.04
C TYR A 190 10.30 -21.86 -3.62
N VAL A 191 10.90 -22.60 -4.56
CA VAL A 191 12.05 -23.50 -4.26
C VAL A 191 13.25 -22.70 -3.77
N ASP A 192 13.48 -21.53 -4.36
CA ASP A 192 14.57 -20.61 -4.04
C ASP A 192 14.03 -19.28 -3.46
N GLU A 193 12.96 -19.33 -2.64
CA GLU A 193 12.23 -18.12 -2.16
C GLU A 193 13.18 -17.10 -1.54
N ASP A 194 14.06 -17.54 -0.63
CA ASP A 194 15.02 -16.66 0.03
C ASP A 194 15.98 -16.03 -0.97
N LYS A 195 16.55 -16.81 -1.90
CA LYS A 195 17.48 -16.28 -2.91
C LYS A 195 16.78 -15.27 -3.83
N ASN A 196 15.58 -15.59 -4.31
CA ASN A 196 14.79 -14.72 -5.17
C ASN A 196 14.41 -13.40 -4.47
N TYR A 197 14.01 -13.50 -3.21
CA TYR A 197 13.74 -12.35 -2.34
C TYR A 197 14.97 -11.46 -2.19
N HIS A 198 16.11 -12.02 -1.76
CA HIS A 198 17.34 -11.25 -1.54
C HIS A 198 17.89 -10.64 -2.83
N ASN A 199 17.74 -11.32 -3.97
CA ASN A 199 18.12 -10.78 -5.27
C ASN A 199 17.30 -9.53 -5.61
N LEU A 200 15.98 -9.55 -5.39
CA LEU A 200 15.15 -8.37 -5.60
C LEU A 200 15.47 -7.28 -4.59
N PHE A 201 15.63 -7.62 -3.31
CA PHE A 201 15.97 -6.67 -2.25
C PHE A 201 17.24 -5.88 -2.61
N LYS A 202 18.32 -6.55 -3.02
CA LYS A 202 19.55 -5.90 -3.49
C LYS A 202 19.35 -4.96 -4.67
N LYS A 203 18.48 -5.33 -5.62
CA LYS A 203 18.14 -4.45 -6.75
C LYS A 203 17.39 -3.20 -6.27
N LEU A 204 16.52 -3.33 -5.27
CA LEU A 204 15.80 -2.21 -4.67
C LEU A 204 16.71 -1.30 -3.83
N GLU A 205 17.72 -1.85 -3.14
CA GLU A 205 18.72 -1.05 -2.40
C GLU A 205 19.47 -0.06 -3.30
N LEU A 206 19.62 -0.37 -4.59
CA LEU A 206 20.19 0.57 -5.55
C LEU A 206 19.34 1.85 -5.67
N LEU A 207 18.02 1.78 -5.48
CA LEU A 207 17.17 2.97 -5.50
C LEU A 207 17.45 3.90 -4.32
N ASN A 208 17.86 3.36 -3.17
CA ASN A 208 18.33 4.19 -2.06
C ASN A 208 19.60 4.94 -2.45
N GLN A 209 20.57 4.24 -3.04
CA GLN A 209 21.85 4.82 -3.43
C GLN A 209 21.72 5.90 -4.51
N TYR A 210 20.88 5.68 -5.52
CA TYR A 210 20.80 6.58 -6.69
C TYR A 210 19.68 7.62 -6.60
N TYR A 211 18.60 7.35 -5.87
CA TYR A 211 17.40 8.18 -5.86
C TYR A 211 16.93 8.57 -4.44
N GLY A 212 17.60 8.09 -3.39
CA GLY A 212 17.23 8.39 -2.00
C GLY A 212 15.96 7.69 -1.52
N VAL A 213 15.46 6.68 -2.25
CA VAL A 213 14.26 5.92 -1.86
C VAL A 213 14.56 5.11 -0.60
N GLU A 214 13.77 5.26 0.45
CA GLU A 214 13.94 4.47 1.69
C GLU A 214 13.48 3.03 1.45
N ILE A 215 14.33 2.04 1.78
CA ILE A 215 14.00 0.62 1.63
C ILE A 215 13.86 0.00 3.02
N PHE A 216 12.67 -0.56 3.31
CA PHE A 216 12.39 -1.22 4.58
C PHE A 216 11.94 -2.66 4.40
N GLU A 217 12.31 -3.50 5.36
CA GLU A 217 11.85 -4.88 5.45
C GLU A 217 10.81 -5.05 6.57
N GLY A 218 9.71 -5.75 6.26
CA GLY A 218 8.74 -6.19 7.26
C GLY A 218 8.05 -5.05 8.00
N ARG A 219 7.98 -5.16 9.34
CA ARG A 219 7.15 -4.27 10.18
C ARG A 219 7.71 -2.85 10.29
N GLU A 220 9.00 -2.68 10.11
CA GLU A 220 9.69 -1.40 10.31
C GLU A 220 9.23 -0.35 9.28
N GLY A 221 8.90 -0.77 8.06
CA GLY A 221 8.45 0.14 7.00
C GLY A 221 7.04 0.73 7.20
N PHE A 222 6.27 0.22 8.15
CA PHE A 222 4.88 0.63 8.39
C PHE A 222 4.70 1.66 9.52
N GLY A 223 5.79 2.27 9.99
CA GLY A 223 5.79 3.37 10.95
C GLY A 223 5.09 4.64 10.45
N TYR A 224 5.04 5.69 11.27
CA TYR A 224 4.39 6.98 10.96
C TYR A 224 5.39 8.09 10.57
N ASP A 225 6.65 7.73 10.42
CA ASP A 225 7.80 8.54 10.07
C ASP A 225 7.88 8.90 8.57
#